data_AF-A0A2N0B2L1-F1
#
_entry.id   AF-A0A2N0B2L1-F1
#
_cell.length_a   1.000
_cell.length_b   1.000
_cell.length_c   1.000
_cell.angle_alpha   90.00
_cell.angle_beta   90.00
_cell.angle_gamma   90.00
#
_symmetry.space_group_name_H-M   'P 1'
#
loop_
_entity.id
_entity.type
_entity.pdbx_description
1 polymer ?
#
loop_
_entity_poly.entity_id
_entity_poly.type
_entity_poly.pdbx_seq_one_letter_code
_entity_poly.pdbx_strand_id
1 'polypeptide(L)'
;MFRIISKISIALLIFGFVSAASAQIGQINPASISGKYRVAGTNPDGSSYGGSVTISQSGGQYLFTWTVAGQTFTGTGTLEGSTLTVDWGQADPVVYEVKNGGRLLEGTWAG
;
A
#
# COMPACT_ATOMS: atom_id res chain seq x y z
N MET A 1 -15.30 -0.90 5.29
CA MET A 1 -14.54 -2.10 4.87
C MET A 1 -13.05 -1.76 4.81
N PHE A 2 -12.14 -2.62 5.30
CA PHE A 2 -10.75 -2.23 5.62
C PHE A 2 -9.71 -3.08 4.87
N ARG A 3 -8.62 -2.43 4.45
CA ARG A 3 -7.43 -3.02 3.79
C ARG A 3 -6.16 -2.50 4.44
N ILE A 4 -5.29 -3.41 4.86
CA ILE A 4 -3.90 -3.09 5.24
C ILE A 4 -2.98 -3.68 4.18
N ILE A 5 -2.03 -2.86 3.73
CA ILE A 5 -1.02 -3.26 2.77
C ILE A 5 0.37 -2.91 3.33
N SER A 6 1.24 -3.93 3.50
CA SER A 6 2.55 -3.80 4.15
C SER A 6 3.68 -4.29 3.24
N LYS A 7 4.76 -3.52 3.08
CA LYS A 7 5.88 -3.91 2.19
C LYS A 7 6.49 -5.26 2.57
N ILE A 8 6.74 -6.13 1.58
CA ILE A 8 7.53 -7.35 1.80
C ILE A 8 8.99 -6.94 1.95
N SER A 9 9.51 -6.96 3.18
CA SER A 9 10.94 -6.84 3.45
C SER A 9 11.51 -8.24 3.56
N ILE A 10 12.49 -8.62 2.73
CA ILE A 10 13.34 -9.78 3.04
C ILE A 10 14.21 -9.34 4.21
N ALA A 11 13.89 -9.82 5.41
CA ALA A 11 14.78 -9.68 6.55
C ALA A 11 15.89 -10.73 6.42
N LEU A 12 17.05 -10.32 5.88
CA LEU A 12 18.28 -11.05 6.13
C LEU A 12 18.67 -10.75 7.59
N LEU A 13 18.54 -11.74 8.49
CA LEU A 13 18.93 -11.61 9.89
C LEU A 13 20.46 -11.54 9.98
N ILE A 14 21.01 -10.33 10.06
CA ILE A 14 22.36 -10.08 10.53
C ILE A 14 22.22 -9.33 11.87
N PHE A 15 22.58 -9.98 12.97
CA PHE A 15 22.64 -9.35 14.29
C PHE A 15 23.78 -8.33 14.29
N GLY A 16 23.48 -7.04 14.48
CA GLY A 16 24.51 -6.02 14.68
C GLY A 16 24.01 -4.57 14.70
N PHE A 17 24.30 -3.90 15.82
CA PHE A 17 24.19 -2.46 16.11
C PHE A 17 22.80 -1.86 16.35
N VAL A 18 22.57 -1.47 17.62
CA VAL A 18 21.54 -0.52 18.03
C VAL A 18 22.02 0.86 17.63
N SER A 19 21.35 1.51 16.69
CA SER A 19 21.49 2.93 16.44
C SER A 19 20.17 3.60 16.82
N ALA A 20 20.22 4.53 17.76
CA ALA A 20 19.10 5.39 18.09
C ALA A 20 18.84 6.34 16.90
N ALA A 21 18.05 5.89 15.94
CA ALA A 21 17.54 6.75 14.88
C ALA A 21 16.45 7.63 15.50
N SER A 22 16.72 8.93 15.57
CA SER A 22 15.70 9.95 15.73
C SER A 22 14.55 9.65 14.78
N ALA A 23 13.31 9.70 15.28
CA ALA A 23 12.13 9.66 14.44
C ALA A 23 12.13 10.92 13.58
N GLN A 24 12.84 10.89 12.45
CA GLN A 24 12.55 11.78 11.34
C GLN A 24 11.09 11.51 11.03
N ILE A 25 10.24 12.52 11.30
CA ILE A 25 8.91 12.61 10.73
C ILE A 25 9.17 12.65 9.22
N GLY A 26 9.23 11.45 8.64
CA GLY A 26 9.84 11.22 7.35
C GLY A 26 8.96 11.87 6.33
N GLN A 27 9.44 12.95 5.72
CA GLN A 27 8.93 13.45 4.46
C GLN A 27 8.68 12.23 3.56
N ILE A 28 7.41 11.98 3.24
CA ILE A 28 7.01 10.83 2.43
C ILE A 28 7.59 11.11 1.05
N ASN A 29 8.76 10.55 0.75
CA ASN A 29 9.35 10.67 -0.57
C ASN A 29 8.34 10.01 -1.54
N PRO A 30 7.84 10.67 -2.59
CA PRO A 30 6.93 10.02 -3.55
C PRO A 30 7.50 8.70 -4.11
N ALA A 31 8.83 8.60 -4.27
CA ALA A 31 9.49 7.34 -4.65
C ALA A 31 9.35 6.21 -3.59
N SER A 32 8.90 6.52 -2.37
CA SER A 32 8.81 5.58 -1.25
C SER A 32 7.62 4.63 -1.32
N ILE A 33 6.62 4.86 -2.17
CA ILE A 33 5.42 4.00 -2.24
C ILE A 33 5.59 2.88 -3.29
N SER A 34 6.47 3.05 -4.27
CA SER A 34 6.76 1.97 -5.23
C SER A 34 7.31 0.72 -4.52
N GLY A 35 6.92 -0.45 -5.00
CA GLY A 35 7.35 -1.75 -4.48
C GLY A 35 6.24 -2.78 -4.34
N LYS A 36 6.59 -3.95 -3.79
CA LYS A 36 5.66 -5.05 -3.54
C LYS A 36 5.25 -5.10 -2.08
N TYR A 37 3.96 -5.32 -1.86
CA TYR A 37 3.35 -5.38 -0.53
C TYR A 37 2.51 -6.64 -0.38
N ARG A 38 2.38 -7.13 0.86
CA ARG A 38 1.32 -8.04 1.27
C ARG A 38 0.03 -7.26 1.43
N VAL A 39 -1.08 -7.87 1.03
CA VAL A 39 -2.43 -7.37 1.23
C VAL A 39 -3.13 -8.26 2.25
N ALA A 40 -3.78 -7.65 3.23
CA ALA A 40 -4.74 -8.30 4.11
C ALA A 40 -5.95 -7.38 4.27
N GLY A 41 -7.16 -7.93 4.25
CA GLY A 41 -8.37 -7.14 4.41
C GLY A 41 -9.61 -7.99 4.68
N THR A 42 -10.73 -7.30 4.83
CA THR A 42 -12.04 -7.92 5.10
C THR A 42 -13.07 -7.46 4.08
N ASN A 43 -13.82 -8.40 3.53
CA ASN A 43 -14.94 -8.22 2.60
C ASN A 43 -16.17 -7.61 3.31
N PRO A 44 -17.20 -7.10 2.59
CA PRO A 44 -18.33 -6.43 3.24
C PRO A 44 -19.19 -7.44 4.01
N ASP A 45 -19.16 -8.70 3.57
CA ASP A 45 -19.76 -9.86 4.22
C ASP A 45 -18.99 -10.34 5.47
N GLY A 46 -17.88 -9.69 5.83
CA GLY A 46 -17.05 -10.03 6.98
C GLY A 46 -15.99 -11.10 6.72
N SER A 47 -15.94 -11.72 5.54
CA SER A 47 -14.90 -12.71 5.20
C SER A 47 -13.53 -12.06 5.03
N SER A 48 -12.46 -12.73 5.46
CA SER A 48 -11.09 -12.22 5.29
C SER A 48 -10.51 -12.63 3.94
N TYR A 49 -9.65 -11.78 3.37
CA TYR A 49 -8.86 -12.13 2.19
C TYR A 49 -7.42 -11.63 2.33
N GLY A 50 -6.56 -12.24 1.52
CA GLY A 50 -5.15 -11.89 1.43
C GLY A 50 -4.64 -11.91 0.00
N GLY A 51 -3.44 -11.37 -0.18
CA GLY A 51 -2.78 -11.37 -1.46
C GLY A 51 -1.54 -10.49 -1.49
N SER A 52 -1.26 -9.93 -2.65
CA SER A 52 -0.18 -8.96 -2.83
C SER A 52 -0.59 -7.83 -3.75
N VAL A 53 0.13 -6.73 -3.66
CA VAL A 53 0.06 -5.65 -4.65
C VAL A 53 1.46 -5.24 -5.05
N THR A 54 1.63 -4.97 -6.33
CA THR A 54 2.80 -4.27 -6.85
C THR A 54 2.39 -2.85 -7.21
N ILE A 55 3.16 -1.89 -6.74
CA ILE A 55 2.99 -0.47 -7.04
C ILE A 55 4.21 0.00 -7.83
N SER A 56 4.00 0.57 -9.01
CA SER A 56 5.04 1.25 -9.79
C SER A 56 4.66 2.71 -10.02
N GLN A 57 5.61 3.54 -10.46
CA GLN A 57 5.35 4.94 -10.78
C GLN A 57 5.58 5.19 -12.27
N SER A 58 4.64 5.88 -12.93
CA SER A 58 4.76 6.28 -14.32
C SER A 58 4.03 7.60 -14.56
N GLY A 59 4.68 8.57 -15.20
CA GLY A 59 4.05 9.84 -15.57
C GLY A 59 3.42 10.62 -14.40
N GLY A 60 4.01 10.55 -13.20
CA GLY A 60 3.48 11.22 -12.00
C GLY A 60 2.34 10.48 -11.29
N GLN A 61 1.93 9.31 -11.79
CA GLN A 61 0.88 8.46 -11.20
C GLN A 61 1.46 7.17 -10.64
N TYR A 62 0.74 6.53 -9.73
CA TYR A 62 1.06 5.21 -9.19
C TYR A 62 0.20 4.14 -9.86
N LEU A 63 0.83 3.13 -10.45
CA LEU A 63 0.13 2.02 -11.09
C LEU A 63 0.08 0.85 -10.12
N PHE A 64 -1.13 0.34 -9.89
CA PHE A 64 -1.40 -0.76 -8.98
C PHE A 64 -1.72 -2.02 -9.76
N THR A 65 -1.15 -3.14 -9.30
CA THR A 65 -1.57 -4.48 -9.71
C THR A 65 -1.77 -5.32 -8.47
N TRP A 66 -3.03 -5.52 -8.07
CA TRP A 66 -3.40 -6.39 -6.97
C TRP A 66 -3.58 -7.81 -7.48
N THR A 67 -3.07 -8.79 -6.74
CA THR A 67 -3.41 -10.20 -6.89
C THR A 67 -3.98 -10.68 -5.57
N VAL A 68 -5.30 -10.88 -5.50
CA VAL A 68 -6.04 -11.29 -4.31
C VAL A 68 -6.99 -12.43 -4.68
N ALA A 69 -7.08 -13.46 -3.83
CA ALA A 69 -7.93 -14.64 -4.09
C ALA A 69 -7.77 -15.28 -5.50
N GLY A 70 -6.58 -15.23 -6.08
CA GLY A 70 -6.32 -15.75 -7.44
C GLY A 70 -6.78 -14.85 -8.59
N GLN A 71 -7.35 -13.69 -8.30
CA GLN A 71 -7.78 -12.69 -9.28
C GLN A 71 -6.81 -11.52 -9.32
N THR A 72 -6.69 -10.91 -10.50
CA THR A 72 -5.85 -9.72 -10.71
C THR A 72 -6.72 -8.50 -11.01
N PHE A 73 -6.42 -7.40 -10.32
CA PHE A 73 -7.06 -6.10 -10.51
C PHE A 73 -5.99 -5.04 -10.76
N THR A 74 -6.31 -4.00 -11.52
CA THR A 74 -5.40 -2.88 -11.78
C THR A 74 -6.05 -1.55 -11.46
N GLY A 75 -5.23 -0.56 -11.14
CA GLY A 75 -5.70 0.79 -10.84
C GLY A 75 -4.61 1.84 -10.98
N THR A 76 -5.03 3.10 -11.01
CA THR A 76 -4.15 4.27 -11.12
C THR A 76 -4.40 5.18 -9.93
N GLY A 77 -3.33 5.57 -9.25
CA GLY A 77 -3.38 6.31 -7.99
C GLY A 77 -2.69 7.67 -8.06
N THR A 78 -3.28 8.62 -7.34
CA THR A 78 -2.74 9.97 -7.13
C THR A 78 -2.49 10.17 -5.64
N LEU A 79 -1.30 10.68 -5.30
CA LEU A 79 -0.91 10.97 -3.92
C LEU A 79 -1.02 12.48 -3.66
N GLU A 80 -1.83 12.86 -2.67
CA GLU A 80 -1.94 14.21 -2.16
C GLU A 80 -1.67 14.22 -0.65
N GLY A 81 -0.55 14.81 -0.23
CA GLY A 81 -0.06 14.69 1.14
C GLY A 81 0.22 13.22 1.51
N SER A 82 -0.50 12.68 2.48
CA SER A 82 -0.47 11.26 2.86
C SER A 82 -1.67 10.47 2.33
N THR A 83 -2.55 11.08 1.54
CA THR A 83 -3.76 10.42 1.02
C THR A 83 -3.51 9.93 -0.39
N LEU A 84 -3.67 8.63 -0.61
CA LEU A 84 -3.49 7.97 -1.89
C LEU A 84 -4.84 7.44 -2.38
N THR A 85 -5.40 8.11 -3.37
CA THR A 85 -6.69 7.77 -3.98
C THR A 85 -6.43 7.00 -5.27
N VAL A 86 -7.05 5.83 -5.42
CA VAL A 86 -6.82 4.90 -6.53
C VAL A 86 -8.13 4.62 -7.26
N ASP A 87 -8.18 5.03 -8.53
CA ASP A 87 -9.21 4.61 -9.47
C ASP A 87 -8.88 3.21 -9.98
N TRP A 88 -9.85 2.30 -9.90
CA TRP A 88 -9.74 0.91 -10.31
C TRP A 88 -10.91 0.46 -11.19
N GLY A 89 -11.65 1.43 -11.76
CA GLY A 89 -12.76 1.18 -12.68
C GLY A 89 -14.08 0.77 -12.01
N GLN A 90 -14.27 1.11 -10.74
CA GLN A 90 -15.54 0.97 -10.01
C GLN A 90 -16.07 2.33 -9.56
N ALA A 91 -17.32 2.38 -9.10
CA ALA A 91 -17.98 3.62 -8.68
C ALA A 91 -17.22 4.33 -7.55
N ASP A 92 -16.76 3.57 -6.56
CA ASP A 92 -16.00 4.10 -5.43
C ASP A 92 -14.50 3.79 -5.57
N PRO A 93 -13.62 4.79 -5.37
CA PRO A 93 -12.19 4.59 -5.40
C PRO A 93 -11.71 3.78 -4.19
N VAL A 94 -10.50 3.27 -4.29
CA VAL A 94 -9.77 2.79 -3.11
C VAL A 94 -9.00 3.96 -2.52
N VAL A 95 -9.15 4.22 -1.22
CA VAL A 95 -8.46 5.31 -0.53
C VAL A 95 -7.54 4.74 0.53
N TYR A 96 -6.25 5.08 0.46
CA TYR A 96 -5.25 4.72 1.46
C TYR A 96 -4.67 5.96 2.16
N GLU A 97 -4.40 5.83 3.44
CA GLU A 97 -3.45 6.66 4.18
C GLU A 97 -2.06 6.02 4.11
N VAL A 98 -1.09 6.79 3.64
CA VAL A 98 0.32 6.39 3.54
C VAL A 98 1.01 6.64 4.87
N LYS A 99 1.49 5.55 5.49
CA LYS A 99 2.14 5.54 6.79
C LYS A 99 3.58 5.05 6.70
N ASN A 100 4.36 5.34 7.73
CA ASN A 100 5.73 4.85 7.90
C ASN A 100 6.63 5.11 6.67
N GLY A 101 6.53 6.30 6.07
CA GLY A 101 7.30 6.68 4.89
C GLY A 101 7.06 5.74 3.70
N GLY A 102 5.81 5.33 3.45
CA GLY A 102 5.44 4.45 2.35
C GLY A 102 5.60 2.96 2.63
N ARG A 103 5.96 2.55 3.85
CA ARG A 103 6.08 1.11 4.19
C ARG A 103 4.74 0.44 4.49
N LEU A 104 3.74 1.23 4.86
CA LEU A 104 2.42 0.80 5.27
C LEU A 104 1.37 1.68 4.57
N LEU A 105 0.35 1.05 4.03
CA LEU A 105 -0.82 1.69 3.44
C LEU A 105 -2.05 1.12 4.13
N GLU A 106 -2.81 1.96 4.81
CA GLU A 106 -4.07 1.57 5.46
C GLU A 106 -5.22 2.25 4.73
N GLY A 107 -6.26 1.51 4.36
CA GLY A 107 -7.28 2.08 3.50
C GLY A 107 -8.63 1.37 3.52
N THR A 108 -9.55 1.94 2.77
CA THR A 108 -10.91 1.46 2.59
C THR A 108 -11.26 1.38 1.10
N TRP A 109 -12.23 0.53 0.79
CA TRP A 109 -12.77 0.33 -0.56
C TRP A 109 -14.25 -0.06 -0.43
N ALA A 110 -15.00 0.03 -1.55
CA ALA A 110 -16.45 -0.16 -1.61
C ALA A 110 -17.17 0.72 -0.57
N GLY A 111 -17.25 2.02 -0.88
CA GLY A 111 -17.92 3.04 -0.07
C GLY A 111 -19.41 2.80 0.08
#